data_AF-A0A6B3HT87-F1
#
_entry.id   AF-A0A6B3HT87-F1
#
_cell.length_a   1.000
_cell.length_b   1.000
_cell.length_c   1.000
_cell.angle_alpha   90.00
_cell.angle_beta   90.00
_cell.angle_gamma   90.00
#
_symmetry.space_group_name_H-M   'P 1'
#
loop_
_entity.id
_entity.type
_entity.pdbx_description
1 polymer ?
#
loop_
_entity_poly.entity_id
_entity_poly.type
_entity_poly.pdbx_seq_one_letter_code
_entity_poly.pdbx_strand_id
1 'polypeptide(L)' 'MIRDLRAAVRPSLRPSLRKNSAPYSGYDTTRDPSASSAVVDCAVYRDGSRLEGSTAPTPHEAMLQVREEGGFAWIGLH' A
#
# COMPACT_ATOMS: atom_id res chain seq x y z
N MET A 1 -8.01 -24.61 7.06
CA MET A 1 -6.76 -23.99 7.55
C MET A 1 -5.88 -23.67 6.36
N ILE A 2 -5.55 -22.39 6.14
CA ILE A 2 -4.71 -22.02 4.99
C ILE A 2 -3.26 -22.42 5.30
N ARG A 3 -2.76 -23.41 4.57
CA ARG A 3 -1.36 -23.85 4.64
C ARG A 3 -0.50 -22.70 4.11
N ASP A 4 0.56 -22.36 4.85
CA ASP A 4 1.59 -21.41 4.42
C ASP A 4 1.15 -19.95 4.24
N LEU A 5 0.42 -19.40 5.22
CA LEU A 5 0.06 -17.96 5.26
C LEU A 5 1.27 -17.05 5.00
N ARG A 6 2.45 -17.41 5.53
CA ARG A 6 3.71 -16.69 5.30
C ARG A 6 4.15 -16.63 3.83
N ALA A 7 3.82 -17.64 3.01
CA ALA A 7 4.10 -17.63 1.58
C ALA A 7 3.12 -16.75 0.79
N ALA A 8 1.91 -16.50 1.33
CA ALA A 8 0.95 -15.60 0.72
C ALA A 8 1.31 -14.12 0.92
N VAL A 9 1.90 -13.75 2.08
CA VAL A 9 2.25 -12.37 2.43
C VAL A 9 3.68 -11.98 2.04
N ARG A 10 4.52 -12.95 1.67
CA ARG A 10 5.89 -12.71 1.21
C ARG A 10 6.01 -13.04 -0.27
N PRO A 11 6.09 -12.02 -1.16
CA PRO A 11 6.22 -12.25 -2.60
C PRO A 11 7.38 -13.17 -2.96
N SER A 12 8.48 -13.12 -2.20
CA SER A 12 9.70 -13.94 -2.40
C SER A 12 9.56 -15.42 -2.03
N LEU A 13 8.54 -15.80 -1.26
CA LEU A 13 8.35 -17.18 -0.81
C LEU A 13 7.18 -17.88 -1.51
N ARG A 14 6.51 -17.21 -2.45
CA ARG A 14 5.42 -17.83 -3.22
C ARG A 14 6.02 -18.79 -4.26
N PRO A 15 5.69 -20.10 -4.24
CA PRO A 15 6.12 -21.02 -5.28
C PRO A 15 5.64 -20.50 -6.63
N SER A 16 6.60 -20.21 -7.52
CA SER A 16 6.38 -19.72 -8.88
C SER A 16 5.64 -20.78 -9.70
N LEU A 17 4.32 -20.77 -9.61
CA LEU A 17 3.40 -21.61 -10.38
C LEU A 17 2.52 -20.76 -11.30
N ARG A 18 3.06 -19.78 -12.02
CA ARG A 18 2.43 -19.27 -13.26
C ARG A 18 3.47 -18.79 -14.27
N LYS A 19 3.61 -19.61 -15.31
CA LYS A 19 4.05 -19.28 -16.66
C LYS A 19 3.08 -18.21 -17.23
N ASN A 20 3.62 -17.17 -17.86
CA ASN A 20 2.94 -16.08 -18.58
C ASN A 20 1.93 -15.19 -17.82
N SER A 21 2.40 -14.08 -17.26
CA SER A 21 1.62 -12.83 -17.20
C SER A 21 2.53 -11.64 -16.87
N ALA A 22 2.96 -10.92 -17.92
CA ALA A 22 3.61 -9.60 -17.92
C ALA A 22 4.87 -9.43 -17.05
N PRO A 23 5.90 -8.69 -17.52
CA PRO A 23 6.88 -8.18 -16.58
C PRO A 23 6.07 -7.33 -15.60
N TYR A 24 6.09 -7.71 -14.31
CA TYR A 24 5.82 -6.77 -13.24
C TYR A 24 6.73 -5.59 -13.55
N SER A 25 6.16 -4.54 -14.15
CA SER A 25 6.84 -3.28 -14.40
C SER A 25 7.33 -2.90 -13.02
N GLY A 26 8.64 -3.05 -12.83
CA GLY A 26 9.29 -2.75 -11.57
C GLY A 26 8.84 -1.37 -11.20
N TYR A 27 8.20 -1.25 -10.04
CA TYR A 27 7.90 0.05 -9.47
C TYR A 27 9.21 0.83 -9.48
N ASP A 28 9.29 1.81 -10.37
CA ASP A 28 10.50 2.60 -10.56
C ASP A 28 10.64 3.53 -9.36
N THR A 29 11.49 3.12 -8.42
CA THR A 29 11.81 3.89 -7.21
C THR A 29 12.57 5.18 -7.52
N THR A 30 12.95 5.41 -8.79
CA THR A 30 13.61 6.64 -9.26
C THR A 30 12.62 7.64 -9.84
N ARG A 31 11.33 7.29 -9.92
CA ARG A 31 10.30 8.22 -10.37
C ARG A 31 10.22 9.40 -9.38
N ASP A 32 10.40 10.60 -9.91
CA ASP A 32 10.28 11.83 -9.15
C ASP A 32 8.94 11.86 -8.40
N PRO A 33 8.93 11.99 -7.06
CA PRO A 33 7.68 12.10 -6.30
C PRO A 33 6.84 13.33 -6.69
N SER A 34 7.41 14.28 -7.44
CA SER A 34 6.71 15.42 -8.06
C SER A 34 6.00 15.08 -9.39
N ALA A 35 6.31 13.92 -9.99
CA ALA A 35 5.61 13.43 -11.17
C ALA A 35 4.17 13.08 -10.80
N SER A 36 3.23 13.99 -11.13
CA SER A 36 1.77 13.89 -10.97
C SER A 36 1.34 12.62 -10.22
N SER A 37 1.36 12.71 -8.89
CA SER A 37 1.21 11.54 -8.02
C SER A 37 0.02 10.71 -8.47
N ALA A 38 0.24 9.42 -8.76
CA ALA A 38 -0.83 8.51 -9.12
C ALA A 38 -1.84 8.32 -7.96
N VAL A 39 -1.53 8.85 -6.78
CA VAL A 39 -2.39 8.86 -5.60
C VAL A 39 -3.49 9.88 -5.76
N VAL A 40 -4.73 9.40 -5.86
CA VAL A 40 -5.94 10.22 -6.01
C VAL A 40 -6.64 10.50 -4.67
N ASP A 41 -6.51 9.61 -3.70
CA ASP A 41 -7.04 9.80 -2.35
C ASP A 41 -6.19 8.99 -1.36
N CYS A 42 -5.93 9.57 -0.19
CA CYS A 42 -5.16 8.93 0.88
C CYS A 42 -5.82 9.23 2.22
N ALA A 43 -5.96 8.21 3.06
CA ALA A 43 -6.68 8.31 4.32
C ALA A 43 -6.17 7.29 5.34
N VAL A 44 -6.38 7.60 6.62
CA VAL A 44 -6.18 6.63 7.72
C VAL A 44 -7.54 6.18 8.23
N TYR A 45 -7.65 4.89 8.51
CA TYR A 45 -8.81 4.29 9.15
C TYR A 45 -8.43 3.69 10.50
N ARG A 46 -9.28 3.91 11.50
CA ARG A 46 -9.16 3.31 12.84
C ARG A 46 -10.54 2.81 13.28
N ASP A 47 -10.57 1.60 13.82
CA ASP A 47 -11.82 0.94 14.28
C ASP A 47 -12.93 0.93 13.22
N GLY A 48 -12.54 0.78 11.95
CA GLY A 48 -13.45 0.74 10.81
C GLY A 48 -13.96 2.11 10.31
N SER A 49 -13.50 3.21 10.92
CA SER A 49 -13.91 4.58 10.54
C SER A 49 -12.76 5.36 9.91
N ARG A 50 -13.04 6.19 8.91
CA ARG A 50 -12.07 7.14 8.33
C ARG A 50 -11.78 8.20 9.39
N LEU A 51 -10.49 8.45 9.65
CA LEU A 51 -10.09 9.57 10.49
C LEU A 51 -10.26 10.86 9.69
N GLU A 52 -11.11 11.74 10.18
CA GLU A 52 -11.37 13.04 9.58
C GLU A 52 -10.22 14.00 9.90
N GLY A 53 -9.78 14.73 8.88
CA GLY A 53 -8.75 15.75 8.97
C GLY A 53 -9.07 16.90 8.03
N SER A 54 -8.45 18.06 8.26
CA SER A 54 -8.65 19.22 7.39
C SER A 54 -8.19 18.99 5.94
N THR A 55 -7.20 18.11 5.76
CA THR A 55 -6.65 17.70 4.47
C THR A 55 -6.36 16.20 4.47
N ALA A 56 -6.45 15.57 3.30
CA ALA A 56 -5.99 14.20 3.13
C ALA A 56 -4.47 14.12 3.43
N PRO A 57 -4.02 13.17 4.26
CA PRO A 57 -2.60 13.00 4.54
C PRO A 57 -1.86 12.56 3.28
N THR A 58 -0.58 12.89 3.19
CA THR A 58 0.31 12.24 2.23
C THR A 58 0.49 10.76 2.59
N PRO A 59 0.90 9.89 1.64
CA PRO A 59 1.20 8.49 1.96
C PRO A 59 2.22 8.32 3.09
N HIS A 60 3.22 9.20 3.17
CA HIS A 60 4.23 9.16 4.22
C HIS A 60 3.63 9.48 5.60
N GLU A 61 2.83 10.54 5.70
CA GLU A 61 2.16 10.92 6.95
C GLU A 61 1.18 9.85 7.42
N ALA A 62 0.38 9.29 6.50
CA ALA A 62 -0.54 8.20 6.83
C ALA A 62 0.21 6.99 7.39
N MET A 63 1.38 6.67 6.83
CA MET A 63 2.23 5.58 7.34
C MET A 63 2.83 5.87 8.71
N LEU A 64 3.23 7.11 8.99
CA LEU A 64 3.71 7.50 10.32
C LEU A 64 2.59 7.38 11.36
N GLN A 65 1.43 7.97 11.06
CA GLN A 65 0.29 7.98 11.98
C GLN A 65 -0.17 6.57 12.34
N VAL A 66 -0.27 5.66 11.37
CA VAL A 66 -0.65 4.25 11.62
C VAL A 66 0.39 3.51 12.48
N ARG A 67 1.67 3.86 12.37
CA ARG A 67 2.73 3.23 13.19
C ARG A 67 2.69 3.71 14.63
N GLU A 68 2.39 4.99 14.85
CA GLU A 68 2.38 5.61 16.17
C GLU A 68 1.09 5.29 16.93
N GLU A 69 -0.05 5.36 16.24
CA GLU A 69 -1.36 5.34 16.88
C GLU A 69 -2.23 4.13 16.48
N GLY A 70 -1.76 3.31 15.55
CA GLY A 70 -2.50 2.16 15.02
C GLY A 70 -3.56 2.52 13.97
N GLY A 71 -4.16 1.48 13.39
CA GLY A 71 -5.10 1.58 12.27
C GLY A 71 -4.53 1.02 10.97
N PHE A 72 -5.00 1.52 9.83
CA PHE A 72 -4.40 1.24 8.52
C PHE A 72 -4.53 2.44 7.58
N ALA A 73 -3.57 2.58 6.67
CA ALA A 73 -3.59 3.59 5.63
C ALA A 73 -4.25 3.01 4.36
N TRP A 74 -5.13 3.77 3.73
CA TRP A 74 -5.70 3.49 2.43
C TRP A 74 -5.15 4.52 1.43
N ILE A 75 -4.66 4.03 0.30
CA ILE A 75 -4.05 4.84 -0.77
C ILE A 75 -4.73 4.43 -2.07
N GLY A 76 -5.64 5.27 -2.56
CA GLY A 76 -6.26 5.13 -3.87
C GLY A 76 -5.29 5.58 -4.95
N LEU A 77 -5.09 4.73 -5.96
CA LEU A 77 -4.27 5.01 -7.14
C LEU A 77 -5.16 5.08 -8.39
N HIS A 78 -4.77 5.86 -9.40
CA HIS A 78 -5.44 5.90 -10.72
C HIS A 78 -5.06 4.72 -11.63
#